data_AF-A0A835VS81-F1
#
_entry.id   AF-A0A835VS81-F1
#
_cell.length_a   1.000
_cell.length_b   1.000
_cell.length_c   1.000
_cell.angle_alpha   90.00
_cell.angle_beta   90.00
_cell.angle_gamma   90.00
#
_symmetry.space_group_name_H-M   'P 1'
#
loop_
_entity.id
_entity.type
_entity.pdbx_description
1 polymer ?
#
loop_
_entity_poly.entity_id
_entity_poly.type
_entity_poly.pdbx_seq_one_letter_code
_entity_poly.pdbx_strand_id
1 'polypeptide(L)'
;MSRCPDARRAEARINEVLERVHTIADIRLIYIAARNESAQPWGITCKHGDLECAGNVQQLCAAVYGRHAHSSASATGDPWTHVWDFVMCQNQSPADIGTPELADKCLHDALFNVFKANLTRECWNGPEAGHLLRGSAAEALGRKATKSATIYIGGAYRCTHDNAEWYDCPGGSEVDDFVATVCQVYFRYTSKWPEEICGPRPAELSAA
;
A
#
# COMPACT_ATOMS: atom_id res chain seq x y z
N MET A 1 6.60 -2.94 -5.32
CA MET A 1 8.07 -3.12 -5.18
C MET A 1 8.60 -1.90 -4.43
N SER A 2 9.08 -2.05 -3.20
CA SER A 2 9.37 -0.93 -2.29
C SER A 2 10.46 0.04 -2.78
N ARG A 3 11.38 -0.40 -3.65
CA ARG A 3 12.46 0.45 -4.20
C ARG A 3 12.23 0.86 -5.65
N CYS A 4 11.06 0.56 -6.22
CA CYS A 4 10.76 0.91 -7.60
C CYS A 4 10.41 2.41 -7.71
N PRO A 5 11.11 3.18 -8.57
CA PRO A 5 10.83 4.61 -8.71
C PRO A 5 9.42 4.89 -9.23
N ASP A 6 8.89 4.05 -10.10
CA ASP A 6 7.52 4.17 -10.63
C ASP A 6 6.46 3.82 -9.60
N ALA A 7 6.73 2.85 -8.72
CA ALA A 7 5.88 2.59 -7.57
C ALA A 7 5.78 3.84 -6.69
N ARG A 8 6.91 4.47 -6.40
CA ARG A 8 6.97 5.67 -5.57
C ARG A 8 6.19 6.86 -6.16
N ARG A 9 6.21 7.03 -7.48
CA ARG A 9 5.42 8.04 -8.19
C ARG A 9 3.93 7.75 -8.11
N ALA A 10 3.54 6.49 -8.33
CA ALA A 10 2.15 6.07 -8.19
C ALA A 10 1.66 6.23 -6.75
N GLU A 11 2.49 5.88 -5.77
CA GLU A 11 2.19 6.06 -4.36
C GLU A 11 2.01 7.54 -3.98
N ALA A 12 2.79 8.47 -4.56
CA ALA A 12 2.55 9.91 -4.37
C ALA A 12 1.17 10.35 -4.89
N ARG A 13 0.77 9.90 -6.08
CA ARG A 13 -0.58 10.16 -6.61
C ARG A 13 -1.67 9.55 -5.73
N ILE A 14 -1.43 8.35 -5.21
CA ILE A 14 -2.39 7.67 -4.33
C ILE A 14 -2.44 8.31 -2.94
N ASN A 15 -1.36 8.95 -2.49
CA ASN A 15 -1.38 9.77 -1.27
C ASN A 15 -2.39 10.91 -1.40
N GLU A 16 -2.36 11.65 -2.51
CA GLU A 16 -3.33 12.73 -2.81
C GLU A 16 -4.78 12.20 -2.89
N VAL A 17 -4.96 10.97 -3.37
CA VAL A 17 -6.29 10.31 -3.40
C VAL A 17 -6.74 9.98 -1.97
N LEU A 18 -5.88 9.37 -1.16
CA LEU A 18 -6.19 8.97 0.21
C LEU A 18 -6.51 10.17 1.10
N GLU A 19 -5.86 11.32 0.90
CA GLU A 19 -6.22 12.58 1.59
C GLU A 19 -7.72 12.92 1.49
N ARG A 20 -8.41 12.44 0.44
CA ARG A 20 -9.85 12.67 0.24
C ARG A 20 -10.72 11.51 0.67
N VAL A 21 -10.27 10.27 0.46
CA VAL A 21 -11.14 9.08 0.57
C VAL A 21 -10.79 8.14 1.71
N HIS A 22 -9.79 8.46 2.55
CA HIS A 22 -9.32 7.56 3.61
C HIS A 22 -10.45 7.10 4.56
N THR A 23 -11.47 7.93 4.82
CA THR A 23 -12.62 7.56 5.67
C THR A 23 -13.57 6.53 5.05
N ILE A 24 -13.46 6.25 3.76
CA ILE A 24 -14.29 5.30 3.02
C ILE A 24 -13.48 4.23 2.29
N ALA A 25 -12.15 4.21 2.46
CA ALA A 25 -11.27 3.31 1.73
C ALA A 25 -10.06 2.89 2.56
N ASP A 26 -9.74 1.60 2.44
CA ASP A 26 -8.54 1.01 3.02
C ASP A 26 -7.49 0.80 1.94
N ILE A 27 -6.21 0.98 2.28
CA ILE A 27 -5.09 0.66 1.38
C ILE A 27 -4.39 -0.65 1.78
N ARG A 28 -3.96 -1.40 0.77
CA ARG A 28 -3.13 -2.59 0.96
C ARG A 28 -2.04 -2.67 -0.10
N LEU A 29 -0.82 -2.89 0.37
CA LEU A 29 0.35 -3.09 -0.47
C LEU A 29 0.57 -4.57 -0.76
N ILE A 30 0.91 -4.87 -2.00
CA ILE A 30 1.24 -6.21 -2.50
C ILE A 30 2.54 -6.11 -3.27
N TYR A 31 3.52 -6.97 -2.97
CA TYR A 31 4.86 -6.87 -3.51
C TYR A 31 5.11 -7.92 -4.59
N ILE A 32 5.47 -7.43 -5.77
CA ILE A 32 5.99 -8.25 -6.85
C ILE A 32 7.41 -8.68 -6.47
N ALA A 33 7.65 -9.98 -6.46
CA ALA A 33 8.96 -10.59 -6.33
C ALA A 33 8.96 -11.98 -6.96
N ALA A 34 10.14 -12.53 -7.28
CA ALA A 34 10.27 -13.84 -7.90
C ALA A 34 10.59 -14.91 -6.85
N ARG A 35 9.94 -16.08 -6.95
CA ARG A 35 10.26 -17.23 -6.09
C ARG A 35 11.63 -17.78 -6.48
N ASN A 36 12.51 -17.94 -5.49
CA ASN A 36 13.85 -18.49 -5.66
C ASN A 36 14.24 -19.21 -4.37
N GLU A 37 14.02 -20.51 -4.30
CA GLU A 37 14.22 -21.31 -3.06
C GLU A 37 15.67 -21.29 -2.56
N SER A 38 16.64 -21.05 -3.44
CA SER A 38 18.06 -20.93 -3.08
C SER A 38 18.42 -19.54 -2.53
N ALA A 39 17.59 -18.52 -2.75
CA ALA A 39 17.82 -17.19 -2.22
C ALA A 39 17.56 -17.14 -0.71
N GLN A 40 18.58 -16.79 0.05
CA GLN A 40 18.45 -16.56 1.50
C GLN A 40 18.17 -15.08 1.79
N PRO A 41 17.49 -14.75 2.90
CA PRO A 41 16.89 -15.66 3.87
C PRO A 41 15.43 -16.05 3.56
N TRP A 42 14.82 -15.46 2.51
CA TRP A 42 13.36 -15.53 2.33
C TRP A 42 12.88 -16.47 1.22
N GLY A 43 13.76 -17.07 0.44
CA GLY A 43 13.38 -17.89 -0.72
C GLY A 43 12.76 -17.07 -1.85
N ILE A 44 13.13 -15.79 -1.94
CA ILE A 44 12.60 -14.79 -2.87
C ILE A 44 13.75 -13.95 -3.42
N THR A 45 13.67 -13.55 -4.69
CA THR A 45 14.52 -12.54 -5.31
C THR A 45 13.70 -11.33 -5.72
N CYS A 46 14.17 -10.15 -5.35
CA CYS A 46 13.55 -8.87 -5.69
C CYS A 46 14.31 -8.19 -6.85
N LYS A 47 13.61 -7.37 -7.64
CA LYS A 47 14.18 -6.79 -8.87
C LYS A 47 15.30 -5.81 -8.55
N HIS A 48 15.17 -5.05 -7.47
CA HIS A 48 16.15 -4.04 -7.05
C HIS A 48 17.06 -4.54 -5.92
N GLY A 49 17.30 -5.85 -5.84
CA GLY A 49 18.23 -6.48 -4.90
C GLY A 49 17.69 -6.68 -3.49
N ASP A 50 18.58 -7.08 -2.59
CA ASP A 50 18.19 -7.57 -1.25
C ASP A 50 17.58 -6.50 -0.37
N LEU A 51 18.01 -5.24 -0.51
CA LEU A 51 17.40 -4.11 0.20
C LEU A 51 15.95 -3.87 -0.21
N GLU A 52 15.57 -4.15 -1.47
CA GLU A 52 14.15 -4.13 -1.84
C GLU A 52 13.37 -5.24 -1.14
N CYS A 53 13.93 -6.45 -1.05
CA CYS A 53 13.28 -7.53 -0.32
C CYS A 53 13.13 -7.19 1.15
N ALA A 54 14.16 -6.62 1.78
CA ALA A 54 14.10 -6.14 3.15
C ALA A 54 13.02 -5.05 3.33
N GLY A 55 12.98 -4.06 2.43
CA GLY A 55 11.96 -3.01 2.44
C GLY A 55 10.54 -3.56 2.25
N ASN A 56 10.34 -4.52 1.33
CA ASN A 56 9.05 -5.19 1.14
C ASN A 56 8.61 -5.90 2.42
N VAL A 57 9.52 -6.62 3.09
CA VAL A 57 9.24 -7.29 4.38
C VAL A 57 8.89 -6.28 5.46
N GLN A 58 9.67 -5.20 5.60
CA GLN A 58 9.43 -4.17 6.59
C GLN A 58 8.03 -3.56 6.44
N GLN A 59 7.65 -3.19 5.20
CA GLN A 59 6.33 -2.64 4.90
C GLN A 59 5.20 -3.67 5.11
N LEU A 60 5.42 -4.96 4.80
CA LEU A 60 4.47 -6.03 5.10
C LEU A 60 4.27 -6.25 6.61
N CYS A 61 5.35 -6.31 7.38
CA CYS A 61 5.29 -6.42 8.83
C CYS A 61 4.61 -5.19 9.45
N ALA A 62 4.94 -3.98 8.98
CA ALA A 62 4.27 -2.76 9.41
C ALA A 62 2.77 -2.82 9.10
N ALA A 63 2.37 -3.38 7.95
CA ALA A 63 0.97 -3.59 7.64
C ALA A 63 0.28 -4.60 8.59
N VAL A 64 0.94 -5.69 8.98
CA VAL A 64 0.39 -6.68 9.93
C VAL A 64 0.17 -6.04 11.31
N TYR A 65 1.18 -5.37 11.85
CA TYR A 65 1.16 -4.87 13.23
C TYR A 65 0.62 -3.44 13.37
N GLY A 66 0.56 -2.69 12.28
CA GLY A 66 -0.07 -1.38 12.18
C GLY A 66 -1.58 -1.46 11.97
N ARG A 67 -2.10 -2.51 11.30
CA ARG A 67 -3.55 -2.73 11.09
C ARG A 67 -4.37 -2.82 12.37
N HIS A 68 -3.76 -3.25 13.46
CA HIS A 68 -4.42 -3.34 14.77
C HIS A 68 -4.19 -2.09 15.63
N ALA A 69 -3.85 -0.96 15.02
CA ALA A 69 -3.73 0.32 15.71
C ALA A 69 -5.06 0.98 16.08
N HIS A 70 -5.99 0.21 16.63
CA HIS A 70 -6.97 0.74 17.58
C HIS A 70 -6.27 1.06 18.90
N SER A 71 -5.43 2.10 18.91
CA SER A 71 -5.22 2.86 20.15
C SER A 71 -6.03 4.13 20.04
N SER A 72 -6.95 4.31 20.98
CA SER A 72 -7.93 5.37 21.18
C SER A 72 -7.34 6.77 21.37
N ALA A 73 -6.26 7.12 20.66
CA ALA A 73 -5.48 8.33 20.88
C ALA A 73 -5.02 9.03 19.59
N SER A 74 -5.48 8.62 18.41
CA SER A 74 -5.48 9.52 17.25
C SER A 74 -6.76 10.34 17.27
N ALA A 75 -6.63 11.66 17.32
CA ALA A 75 -7.75 12.60 17.16
C ALA A 75 -8.47 12.46 15.79
N THR A 76 -7.94 11.66 14.86
CA THR A 76 -8.51 11.40 13.54
C THR A 76 -9.08 9.99 13.35
N GLY A 77 -8.91 9.07 14.31
CA GLY A 77 -9.63 7.78 14.35
C GLY A 77 -9.42 6.79 13.20
N ASP A 78 -8.56 7.08 12.20
CA ASP A 78 -8.38 6.23 11.02
C ASP A 78 -7.15 5.30 11.15
N PRO A 79 -7.35 3.98 11.31
CA PRO A 79 -6.28 3.00 11.55
C PRO A 79 -5.35 2.75 10.35
N TRP A 80 -5.66 3.22 9.13
CA TRP A 80 -4.81 3.01 7.95
C TRP A 80 -3.69 4.03 7.79
N THR A 81 -3.79 5.14 8.51
CA THR A 81 -2.82 6.25 8.49
C THR A 81 -1.41 5.76 8.80
N HIS A 82 -1.21 5.05 9.91
CA HIS A 82 0.14 4.67 10.36
C HIS A 82 0.93 3.81 9.37
N VAL A 83 0.29 2.82 8.72
CA VAL A 83 0.99 1.96 7.76
C VAL A 83 1.36 2.74 6.51
N TRP A 84 0.45 3.58 6.02
CA TRP A 84 0.72 4.41 4.85
C TRP A 84 1.76 5.49 5.16
N ASP A 85 1.69 6.12 6.33
CA ASP A 85 2.68 7.08 6.82
C ASP A 85 4.08 6.45 6.93
N PHE A 86 4.17 5.19 7.36
CA PHE A 86 5.44 4.44 7.36
C PHE A 86 6.03 4.33 5.95
N VAL A 87 5.19 4.00 4.96
CA VAL A 87 5.60 3.88 3.55
C VAL A 87 5.98 5.26 2.98
N MET A 88 5.21 6.31 3.29
CA MET A 88 5.47 7.67 2.84
C MET A 88 6.75 8.24 3.46
N CYS A 89 7.02 7.93 4.73
CA CYS A 89 8.29 8.24 5.38
C CYS A 89 9.46 7.56 4.67
N GLN A 90 9.35 6.25 4.39
CA GLN A 90 10.41 5.51 3.68
C GLN A 90 10.67 6.10 2.28
N ASN A 91 9.62 6.55 1.62
CA ASN A 91 9.70 7.19 0.31
C ASN A 91 10.48 8.50 0.31
N GLN A 92 10.72 9.15 1.45
CA GLN A 92 11.57 10.34 1.54
C GLN A 92 13.07 10.00 1.34
N SER A 93 13.48 8.78 1.68
CA SER A 93 14.86 8.29 1.58
C SER A 93 14.94 6.98 0.76
N PRO A 94 14.65 7.01 -0.55
CA PRO A 94 14.50 5.80 -1.38
C PRO A 94 15.77 4.95 -1.44
N ALA A 95 16.94 5.58 -1.30
CA ALA A 95 18.23 4.91 -1.29
C ALA A 95 18.42 4.01 -0.05
N ASP A 96 17.71 4.30 1.04
CA ASP A 96 17.87 3.62 2.33
C ASP A 96 16.70 2.67 2.64
N ILE A 97 15.72 2.53 1.75
CA ILE A 97 14.62 1.58 1.91
C ILE A 97 15.15 0.16 2.11
N GLY A 98 14.75 -0.50 3.19
CA GLY A 98 15.25 -1.81 3.58
C GLY A 98 16.36 -1.79 4.64
N THR A 99 16.93 -0.63 4.97
CA THR A 99 17.85 -0.53 6.12
C THR A 99 17.04 -0.55 7.43
N PRO A 100 17.58 -1.15 8.52
CA PRO A 100 16.97 -1.07 9.84
C PRO A 100 16.82 0.37 10.34
N GLU A 101 17.81 1.23 10.07
CA GLU A 101 17.85 2.61 10.56
C GLU A 101 16.70 3.45 10.00
N LEU A 102 16.43 3.35 8.68
CA LEU A 102 15.30 4.06 8.08
C LEU A 102 13.97 3.49 8.56
N ALA A 103 13.86 2.16 8.67
CA ALA A 103 12.64 1.53 9.17
C ALA A 103 12.33 1.95 10.61
N ASP A 104 13.33 2.02 11.48
CA ASP A 104 13.13 2.47 12.86
C ASP A 104 12.72 3.93 12.96
N LYS A 105 13.35 4.81 12.18
CA LYS A 105 12.92 6.21 12.07
C LYS A 105 11.46 6.29 11.61
N CYS A 106 11.09 5.54 10.57
CA CYS A 106 9.74 5.61 10.03
C CYS A 106 8.68 4.96 10.90
N LEU A 107 8.99 3.96 11.73
CA LEU A 107 8.07 3.48 12.75
C LEU A 107 7.73 4.58 13.75
N HIS A 108 8.74 5.34 14.18
CA HIS A 108 8.55 6.46 15.11
C HIS A 108 7.73 7.59 14.46
N ASP A 109 8.11 8.04 13.27
CA ASP A 109 7.44 9.13 12.57
C ASP A 109 6.00 8.79 12.18
N ALA A 110 5.74 7.51 11.87
CA ALA A 110 4.39 6.99 11.62
C ALA A 110 3.59 6.72 12.90
N LEU A 111 4.09 7.13 14.07
CA LEU A 111 3.42 7.05 15.37
C LEU A 111 3.09 5.62 15.83
N PHE A 112 3.91 4.62 15.44
CA PHE A 112 3.82 3.31 16.06
C PHE A 112 4.23 3.43 17.53
N ASN A 113 3.31 3.09 18.44
CA ASN A 113 3.66 2.98 19.85
C ASN A 113 4.74 1.90 20.06
N VAL A 114 5.44 1.99 21.19
CA VAL A 114 6.58 1.10 21.51
C VAL A 114 6.25 -0.38 21.34
N PHE A 115 5.05 -0.80 21.78
CA PHE A 115 4.62 -2.19 21.67
C PHE A 115 4.49 -2.64 20.20
N LYS A 116 3.78 -1.88 19.36
CA LYS A 116 3.63 -2.22 17.94
C LYS A 116 4.94 -2.11 17.17
N ALA A 117 5.75 -1.10 17.48
CA ALA A 117 7.08 -0.95 16.88
C ALA A 117 7.95 -2.19 17.16
N ASN A 118 7.93 -2.70 18.39
CA ASN A 118 8.66 -3.92 18.76
C ASN A 118 8.13 -5.16 18.02
N LEU A 119 6.81 -5.37 17.99
CA LEU A 119 6.24 -6.49 17.22
C LEU A 119 6.60 -6.42 15.73
N THR A 120 6.62 -5.21 15.18
CA THR A 120 7.00 -5.00 13.77
C THR A 120 8.46 -5.37 13.53
N ARG A 121 9.37 -4.98 14.44
CA ARG A 121 10.80 -5.37 14.40
C ARG A 121 10.99 -6.88 14.53
N GLU A 122 10.27 -7.50 15.45
CA GLU A 122 10.31 -8.95 15.66
C GLU A 122 9.86 -9.69 14.41
N CYS A 123 8.84 -9.20 13.72
CA CYS A 123 8.36 -9.77 12.46
C CYS A 123 9.42 -9.76 11.35
N TRP A 124 10.04 -8.61 11.06
CA TRP A 124 10.98 -8.54 9.92
C TRP A 124 12.35 -9.19 10.22
N ASN A 125 12.70 -9.35 11.50
CA ASN A 125 13.88 -10.12 11.94
C ASN A 125 13.55 -11.60 12.20
N GLY A 126 12.28 -11.97 12.15
CA GLY A 126 11.76 -13.27 12.57
C GLY A 126 11.40 -14.20 11.41
N PRO A 127 10.92 -15.42 11.75
CA PRO A 127 10.56 -16.43 10.75
C PRO A 127 9.33 -16.03 9.90
N GLU A 128 8.52 -15.09 10.37
CA GLU A 128 7.32 -14.61 9.66
C GLU A 128 7.66 -13.85 8.37
N ALA A 129 8.76 -13.09 8.36
CA ALA A 129 9.20 -12.28 7.23
C ALA A 129 9.14 -13.01 5.88
N GLY A 130 9.74 -14.20 5.82
CA GLY A 130 9.78 -15.00 4.59
C GLY A 130 8.40 -15.52 4.17
N HIS A 131 7.53 -15.85 5.13
CA HIS A 131 6.17 -16.28 4.83
C HIS A 131 5.34 -15.13 4.25
N LEU A 132 5.39 -13.94 4.86
CA LEU A 132 4.70 -12.75 4.37
C LEU A 132 5.15 -12.36 2.97
N LEU A 133 6.45 -12.30 2.71
CA LEU A 133 6.98 -11.92 1.40
C LEU A 133 6.60 -12.93 0.32
N ARG A 134 6.70 -14.24 0.60
CA ARG A 134 6.29 -15.29 -0.34
C ARG A 134 4.79 -15.26 -0.62
N GLY A 135 3.96 -15.05 0.41
CA GLY A 135 2.52 -14.90 0.26
C GLY A 135 2.16 -13.68 -0.60
N SER A 136 2.81 -12.54 -0.34
CA SER A 136 2.61 -11.31 -1.11
C SER A 136 3.01 -11.48 -2.59
N ALA A 137 4.15 -12.12 -2.86
CA ALA A 137 4.62 -12.41 -4.21
C ALA A 137 3.67 -13.37 -4.96
N ALA A 138 3.20 -14.42 -4.29
CA ALA A 138 2.23 -15.36 -4.86
C ALA A 138 0.91 -14.65 -5.20
N GLU A 139 0.45 -13.74 -4.34
CA GLU A 139 -0.74 -12.95 -4.62
C GLU A 139 -0.54 -12.00 -5.80
N ALA A 140 0.59 -11.29 -5.87
CA ALA A 140 0.92 -10.42 -7.00
C ALA A 140 0.86 -11.18 -8.34
N LEU A 141 1.43 -12.39 -8.35
CA LEU A 141 1.40 -13.29 -9.49
C LEU A 141 -0.03 -13.73 -9.83
N GLY A 142 -0.83 -14.13 -8.84
CA GLY A 142 -2.23 -14.53 -9.03
C GLY A 142 -3.11 -13.41 -9.61
N ARG A 143 -2.78 -12.15 -9.30
CA ARG A 143 -3.43 -10.96 -9.86
C ARG A 143 -2.89 -10.55 -11.24
N LYS A 144 -1.86 -11.23 -11.75
CA LYS A 144 -1.11 -10.88 -12.96
C LYS A 144 -0.47 -9.48 -12.89
N ALA A 145 -0.16 -9.00 -11.69
CA ALA A 145 0.52 -7.74 -11.48
C ALA A 145 2.01 -7.90 -11.80
N THR A 146 2.42 -7.52 -13.01
CA THR A 146 3.81 -7.65 -13.49
C THR A 146 4.58 -6.33 -13.48
N LYS A 147 3.87 -5.21 -13.28
CA LYS A 147 4.41 -3.85 -13.28
C LYS A 147 4.20 -3.19 -11.92
N SER A 148 5.21 -2.46 -11.44
CA SER A 148 5.08 -1.73 -10.18
C SER A 148 5.10 -0.23 -10.52
N ALA A 149 4.01 0.51 -10.33
CA ALA A 149 2.77 0.10 -9.65
C ALA A 149 1.69 -0.43 -10.60
N THR A 150 0.96 -1.46 -10.15
CA THR A 150 -0.34 -1.85 -10.69
C THR A 150 -1.38 -1.61 -9.61
N ILE A 151 -2.45 -0.88 -9.95
CA ILE A 151 -3.46 -0.43 -8.99
C ILE A 151 -4.74 -1.23 -9.19
N TYR A 152 -5.31 -1.67 -8.07
CA TYR A 152 -6.61 -2.32 -8.02
C TYR A 152 -7.52 -1.55 -7.06
N ILE A 153 -8.77 -1.33 -7.44
CA ILE A 153 -9.79 -0.71 -6.58
C ILE A 153 -10.99 -1.64 -6.52
N GLY A 154 -11.47 -1.96 -5.32
CA GLY A 154 -12.58 -2.92 -5.15
C GLY A 154 -12.29 -4.29 -5.76
N GLY A 155 -11.02 -4.72 -5.76
CA GLY A 155 -10.58 -6.00 -6.34
C GLY A 155 -10.43 -6.02 -7.86
N ALA A 156 -10.89 -4.98 -8.57
CA ALA A 156 -10.76 -4.86 -10.02
C ALA A 156 -9.49 -4.08 -10.40
N TYR A 157 -8.86 -4.45 -11.51
CA TYR A 157 -7.75 -3.70 -12.09
C TYR A 157 -8.19 -2.27 -12.43
N ARG A 158 -7.36 -1.26 -12.13
CA ARG A 158 -7.71 0.15 -12.31
C ARG A 158 -6.74 0.94 -13.17
N CYS A 159 -5.43 0.75 -13.04
CA CYS A 159 -4.43 1.60 -13.70
C CYS A 159 -3.04 1.00 -13.48
N THR A 160 -2.12 1.26 -14.40
CA THR A 160 -0.70 0.93 -14.24
C THR A 160 0.15 2.19 -14.41
N HIS A 161 1.20 2.31 -13.60
CA HIS A 161 2.25 3.30 -13.77
C HIS A 161 3.60 2.58 -13.93
N ASP A 162 4.22 2.71 -15.09
CA ASP A 162 5.53 2.13 -15.45
C ASP A 162 6.22 3.08 -16.43
N ASN A 163 7.55 3.15 -16.41
CA ASN A 163 8.33 4.06 -17.27
C ASN A 163 7.92 5.54 -17.16
N ALA A 164 7.63 6.01 -15.95
CA ALA A 164 7.21 7.39 -15.67
C ALA A 164 5.88 7.82 -16.31
N GLU A 165 5.07 6.88 -16.80
CA GLU A 165 3.78 7.15 -17.45
C GLU A 165 2.65 6.34 -16.82
N TRP A 166 1.46 6.95 -16.79
CA TRP A 166 0.20 6.26 -16.49
C TRP A 166 -0.39 5.72 -17.80
N TYR A 167 -0.77 4.44 -17.81
CA TYR A 167 -1.45 3.83 -18.96
C TYR A 167 -2.39 2.71 -18.53
N ASP A 168 -3.27 2.32 -19.46
CA ASP A 168 -4.35 1.37 -19.21
C ASP A 168 -5.17 1.75 -17.98
N CYS A 169 -5.60 3.02 -17.92
CA CYS A 169 -6.32 3.62 -16.80
C CYS A 169 -7.77 3.92 -17.19
N PRO A 170 -8.68 2.92 -17.20
CA PRO A 170 -10.10 3.16 -17.43
C PRO A 170 -10.64 4.21 -16.46
N GLY A 171 -11.26 5.25 -17.00
CA GLY A 171 -11.76 6.39 -16.23
C GLY A 171 -10.71 7.48 -15.96
N GLY A 172 -9.49 7.39 -16.49
CA GLY A 172 -8.43 8.39 -16.34
C GLY A 172 -7.44 8.08 -15.20
N SER A 173 -6.41 8.91 -15.05
CA SER A 173 -5.32 8.72 -14.09
C SER A 173 -5.15 9.89 -13.12
N GLU A 174 -5.98 10.93 -13.19
CA GLU A 174 -5.94 12.06 -12.26
C GLU A 174 -6.51 11.70 -10.89
N VAL A 175 -6.23 12.53 -9.87
CA VAL A 175 -6.72 12.31 -8.50
C VAL A 175 -8.23 12.13 -8.49
N ASP A 176 -8.97 13.01 -9.18
CA ASP A 176 -10.43 12.93 -9.30
C ASP A 176 -10.91 11.62 -9.94
N ASP A 177 -10.17 11.08 -10.90
CA ASP A 177 -10.51 9.84 -11.59
C ASP A 177 -10.43 8.61 -10.67
N PHE A 178 -9.41 8.59 -9.80
CA PHE A 178 -9.28 7.56 -8.77
C PHE A 178 -10.33 7.73 -7.68
N VAL A 179 -10.57 8.96 -7.20
CA VAL A 179 -11.60 9.27 -6.21
C VAL A 179 -12.98 8.84 -6.71
N ALA A 180 -13.34 9.18 -7.95
CA ALA A 180 -14.60 8.77 -8.56
C ALA A 180 -14.78 7.24 -8.57
N THR A 181 -13.70 6.50 -8.86
CA THR A 181 -13.72 5.02 -8.82
C THR A 181 -13.95 4.50 -7.41
N VAL A 182 -13.28 5.07 -6.39
CA VAL A 182 -13.48 4.69 -4.98
C VAL A 182 -14.92 4.96 -4.55
N CYS A 183 -15.47 6.12 -4.89
CA CYS A 183 -16.86 6.50 -4.61
C CYS A 183 -17.87 5.50 -5.20
N GLN A 184 -17.70 5.12 -6.47
CA GLN A 184 -18.54 4.13 -7.14
C GLN A 184 -18.43 2.75 -6.48
N VAL A 185 -17.22 2.32 -6.16
CA VAL A 185 -16.98 1.02 -5.49
C VAL A 185 -17.58 1.02 -4.07
N TYR A 186 -17.42 2.10 -3.32
CA TYR A 186 -18.02 2.24 -1.99
C TYR A 186 -19.54 2.16 -2.06
N PHE A 187 -20.17 2.88 -2.99
CA PHE A 187 -21.60 2.80 -3.23
C PHE A 187 -22.03 1.38 -3.60
N ARG A 188 -21.31 0.70 -4.49
CA ARG A 188 -21.60 -0.69 -4.87
C ARG A 188 -21.57 -1.64 -3.67
N TYR A 189 -20.69 -1.42 -2.71
CA TYR A 189 -20.55 -2.29 -1.53
C TYR A 189 -21.52 -1.96 -0.40
N THR A 190 -21.90 -0.70 -0.26
CA THR A 190 -22.67 -0.23 0.91
C THR A 190 -24.09 0.23 0.58
N SER A 191 -24.40 0.42 -0.71
CA SER A 191 -25.60 1.12 -1.20
C SER A 191 -25.76 2.54 -0.64
N LYS A 192 -24.69 3.14 -0.10
CA LYS A 192 -24.66 4.51 0.44
C LYS A 192 -23.68 5.35 -0.37
N TRP A 193 -24.12 6.53 -0.80
CA TRP A 193 -23.27 7.47 -1.52
C TRP A 193 -22.71 8.49 -0.52
N PRO A 194 -21.38 8.60 -0.35
CA PRO A 194 -20.80 9.52 0.62
C PRO A 194 -20.67 10.92 0.00
N GLU A 195 -21.77 11.68 -0.02
CA GLU A 195 -21.86 13.00 -0.69
C GLU A 195 -20.82 14.00 -0.21
N GLU A 196 -20.47 13.98 1.09
CA GLU A 196 -19.46 14.88 1.66
C GLU A 196 -18.06 14.69 1.05
N ILE A 197 -17.76 13.48 0.57
CA ILE A 197 -16.46 13.11 -0.03
C ILE A 197 -16.54 13.14 -1.55
N CYS A 198 -17.64 12.62 -2.10
CA CYS A 198 -17.78 12.30 -3.51
C CYS A 198 -18.61 13.32 -4.29
N GLY A 199 -19.11 14.37 -3.63
CA GLY A 199 -20.03 15.33 -4.22
C GLY A 199 -21.43 14.72 -4.48
N PRO A 200 -22.29 15.41 -5.25
CA PRO A 200 -23.65 14.94 -5.49
C PRO A 200 -23.65 13.60 -6.22
N ARG A 201 -24.57 12.71 -5.84
CA ARG A 201 -24.69 11.39 -6.47
C ARG A 201 -24.97 11.53 -7.98
N PRO A 202 -24.19 10.87 -8.85
CA PRO A 202 -24.46 10.83 -10.29
C PRO A 202 -25.85 10.25 -10.58
N ALA A 203 -26.61 10.91 -11.46
CA ALA A 203 -27.96 10.50 -11.85
C ALA A 203 -28.00 9.07 -12.43
N GLU A 204 -26.92 8.64 -13.09
CA GLU A 204 -26.77 7.33 -13.70
C GLU A 204 -26.78 6.18 -12.67
N LEU A 205 -26.39 6.47 -11.42
CA LEU A 205 -26.43 5.48 -10.34
C LEU A 205 -27.83 5.36 -9.71
N SER A 206 -28.76 6.25 -10.03
CA SER A 206 -30.12 6.29 -9.46
C SER A 206 -31.10 5.35 -10.16
N ALA A 207 -30.71 4.77 -11.29
CA ALA A 207 -31.59 4.03 -12.20
C ALA A 207 -31.51 2.49 -12.07
N ALA A 208 -31.04 1.96 -10.95
CA ALA A 208 -30.93 0.52 -10.69
C ALA A 208 -31.84 0.08 -9.53
#